data_AF-A0A377HJA9-F1
#
_entry.id   AF-A0A377HJA9-F1
#
_cell.length_a   1.000
_cell.length_b   1.000
_cell.length_c   1.000
_cell.angle_alpha   90.00
_cell.angle_beta   90.00
_cell.angle_gamma   90.00
#
_symmetry.space_group_name_H-M   'P 1'
#
loop_
_entity.id
_entity.type
_entity.pdbx_description
1 polymer ?
#
loop_
_entity_poly.entity_id
_entity_poly.type
_entity_poly.pdbx_seq_one_letter_code
_entity_poly.pdbx_strand_id
1 'polypeptide(L)'
;MLKNKHVIAAMLVAPILALIAYFGVDLAVSEKPHAAKEGQTYKLAANSNCRYTSGICSLENGDFKLKLRSESLTDSEVVLKLTSEYPLEGAKISLIQQKGNRSNPVDMDINGTNNKEWWVDLPAPMSEDSEIHLVVKSDGTLYYGETTAVFVEYKTLLNEEQQ
;
A
#
# COMPACT_ATOMS: atom_id res chain seq x y z
N MET A 1 -1.73 40.06 -33.19
CA MET A 1 -1.01 38.79 -33.03
C MET A 1 -1.60 37.62 -33.83
N LEU A 2 -2.91 37.52 -34.07
CA LEU A 2 -3.55 36.40 -34.79
C LEU A 2 -3.73 36.61 -36.31
N LYS A 3 -2.66 36.94 -37.05
CA LYS A 3 -2.68 37.03 -38.53
C LYS A 3 -1.67 36.11 -39.23
N ASN A 4 -0.70 35.58 -38.48
CA ASN A 4 0.33 34.72 -39.03
C ASN A 4 -0.18 33.27 -39.12
N LYS A 5 -0.21 32.73 -40.36
CA LYS A 5 -0.69 31.38 -40.65
C LYS A 5 0.05 30.30 -39.85
N HIS A 6 1.35 30.49 -39.59
CA HIS A 6 2.15 29.56 -38.78
C HIS A 6 1.72 29.56 -37.32
N VAL A 7 1.36 30.73 -36.76
CA VAL A 7 0.93 30.86 -35.36
C VAL A 7 -0.45 30.22 -35.17
N ILE A 8 -1.36 30.44 -36.11
CA ILE A 8 -2.71 29.82 -36.08
C ILE A 8 -2.60 28.30 -36.20
N ALA A 9 -1.78 27.80 -37.13
CA ALA A 9 -1.54 26.37 -37.29
C ALA A 9 -0.91 25.74 -36.04
N ALA A 10 0.13 26.37 -35.48
CA ALA A 10 0.78 25.89 -34.27
C ALA A 10 -0.18 25.83 -33.07
N MET A 11 -1.05 26.83 -32.91
CA MET A 11 -2.02 26.88 -31.81
C MET A 11 -3.06 25.76 -31.86
N LEU A 12 -3.31 25.17 -33.04
CA LEU A 12 -4.24 24.05 -33.22
C LEU A 12 -3.51 22.70 -33.21
N VAL A 13 -2.36 22.60 -33.88
CA VAL A 13 -1.62 21.33 -34.03
C VAL A 13 -0.85 20.95 -32.76
N ALA A 14 -0.23 21.92 -32.08
CA ALA A 14 0.55 21.66 -30.87
C ALA A 14 -0.23 20.98 -29.74
N PRO A 15 -1.45 21.43 -29.34
CA PRO A 15 -2.19 20.74 -28.28
C PRO A 15 -2.64 19.32 -28.68
N ILE A 16 -2.94 19.10 -29.96
CA ILE A 16 -3.29 17.76 -30.47
C ILE A 16 -2.08 16.83 -30.37
N LEU A 17 -0.91 17.29 -30.84
CA LEU A 17 0.34 16.52 -30.72
C LEU A 17 0.74 16.28 -29.27
N ALA A 18 0.49 17.24 -28.37
CA ALA A 18 0.76 17.06 -26.94
C ALA A 18 -0.08 15.94 -26.32
N LEU A 19 -1.37 15.85 -26.66
CA LEU A 19 -2.23 14.75 -26.23
C LEU A 19 -1.78 13.40 -26.81
N ILE A 20 -1.49 13.37 -28.12
CA ILE A 20 -1.01 12.14 -28.78
C ILE A 20 0.30 11.68 -28.15
N ALA A 21 1.23 12.59 -27.88
CA ALA A 21 2.50 12.26 -27.24
C ALA A 21 2.29 11.73 -25.83
N TYR A 22 1.40 12.35 -25.03
CA TYR A 22 1.07 11.89 -23.68
C TYR A 22 0.55 10.45 -23.67
N PHE A 23 -0.50 10.17 -24.45
CA PHE A 23 -1.06 8.81 -24.54
C PHE A 23 -0.13 7.82 -25.25
N GLY A 24 0.63 8.28 -26.24
CA GLY A 24 1.58 7.45 -26.98
C GLY A 24 2.74 6.99 -26.11
N VAL A 25 3.28 7.87 -25.27
CA VAL A 25 4.30 7.52 -24.27
C VAL A 25 3.72 6.58 -23.23
N ASP A 26 2.51 6.86 -22.74
CA ASP A 26 1.83 6.00 -21.77
C ASP A 26 1.64 4.57 -22.31
N LEU A 27 1.20 4.42 -23.57
CA LEU A 27 1.06 3.11 -24.23
C LEU A 27 2.39 2.42 -24.51
N ALA A 28 3.44 3.18 -24.84
CA ALA A 28 4.74 2.64 -25.19
C ALA A 28 5.55 2.21 -23.96
N VAL A 29 5.34 2.86 -22.81
CA VAL A 29 6.14 2.68 -21.59
C VAL A 29 5.37 1.98 -20.47
N SER A 30 4.02 1.97 -20.49
CA SER A 30 3.24 1.25 -19.49
C SER A 30 3.61 -0.22 -19.44
N GLU A 31 3.99 -0.68 -18.24
CA GLU A 31 4.10 -2.10 -17.96
C GLU A 31 2.74 -2.76 -18.11
N LYS A 32 2.71 -3.89 -18.82
CA LYS A 32 1.47 -4.65 -18.95
C LYS A 32 1.17 -5.34 -17.62
N PRO A 33 -0.08 -5.32 -17.14
CA PRO A 33 -0.45 -6.12 -15.99
C PRO A 33 -0.21 -7.59 -16.33
N HIS A 34 0.67 -8.23 -15.56
CA HIS A 34 0.97 -9.64 -15.68
C HIS A 34 0.32 -10.39 -14.54
N ALA A 35 -0.39 -11.47 -14.87
CA ALA A 35 -0.86 -12.39 -13.84
C ALA A 35 0.33 -12.91 -13.03
N ALA A 36 0.14 -12.98 -11.72
CA ALA A 36 1.12 -13.54 -10.82
C ALA A 36 1.43 -14.99 -11.20
N LYS A 37 2.73 -15.32 -11.24
CA LYS A 37 3.21 -16.66 -11.53
C LYS A 37 3.67 -17.33 -10.25
N GLU A 38 3.29 -18.59 -10.08
CA GLU A 38 3.70 -19.42 -8.96
C GLU A 38 5.22 -19.38 -8.75
N GLY A 39 5.65 -19.23 -7.50
CA GLY A 39 7.06 -19.18 -7.11
C GLY A 39 7.77 -17.84 -7.37
N GLN A 40 7.10 -16.84 -7.98
CA GLN A 40 7.64 -15.50 -8.11
C GLN A 40 7.33 -14.62 -6.88
N THR A 41 7.91 -13.42 -6.85
CA THR A 41 7.73 -12.46 -5.77
C THR A 41 7.30 -11.09 -6.34
N TYR A 42 6.25 -10.50 -5.79
CA TYR A 42 5.65 -9.27 -6.28
C TYR A 42 5.55 -8.20 -5.19
N LYS A 43 5.89 -6.95 -5.52
CA LYS A 43 5.77 -5.81 -4.59
C LYS A 43 4.35 -5.27 -4.59
N LEU A 44 3.77 -5.08 -3.41
CA LEU A 44 2.51 -4.39 -3.19
C LEU A 44 2.77 -2.88 -3.06
N ALA A 45 1.98 -2.08 -3.75
CA ALA A 45 1.97 -0.64 -3.60
C ALA A 45 1.12 -0.25 -2.38
N ALA A 46 1.68 0.56 -1.48
CA ALA A 46 0.94 1.14 -0.37
C ALA A 46 0.11 2.34 -0.85
N ASN A 47 -1.20 2.29 -0.60
CA ASN A 47 -2.12 3.36 -0.96
C ASN A 47 -1.96 4.58 -0.04
N SER A 48 -2.57 5.70 -0.45
CA SER A 48 -2.44 6.98 0.27
C SER A 48 -2.93 6.94 1.72
N ASN A 49 -3.90 6.08 2.04
CA ASN A 49 -4.41 5.88 3.40
C ASN A 49 -3.38 5.32 4.38
N CYS A 50 -2.28 4.75 3.90
CA CYS A 50 -1.20 4.27 4.75
C CYS A 50 -0.28 5.39 5.29
N ARG A 51 -0.34 6.59 4.71
CA ARG A 51 0.54 7.73 5.03
C ARG A 51 -0.01 8.65 6.13
N TYR A 52 -1.22 8.40 6.59
CA TYR A 52 -1.94 9.25 7.55
C TYR A 52 -2.58 8.39 8.63
N THR A 53 -2.95 9.01 9.75
CA THR A 53 -3.60 8.40 10.92
C THR A 53 -5.04 7.93 10.63
N SER A 54 -5.19 6.98 9.73
CA SER A 54 -6.45 6.54 9.14
C SER A 54 -7.06 5.32 9.81
N GLY A 55 -6.33 4.63 10.68
CA GLY A 55 -6.68 3.33 11.25
C GLY A 55 -6.59 2.16 10.27
N ILE A 56 -6.37 2.41 8.96
CA ILE A 56 -6.42 1.39 7.90
C ILE A 56 -5.38 1.70 6.81
N CYS A 57 -4.53 0.74 6.48
CA CYS A 57 -3.65 0.78 5.31
C CYS A 57 -4.08 -0.25 4.26
N SER A 58 -4.13 0.16 3.00
CA SER A 58 -4.42 -0.72 1.86
C SER A 58 -3.16 -0.93 1.02
N LEU A 59 -2.88 -2.18 0.67
CA LEU A 59 -1.74 -2.60 -0.13
C LEU A 59 -2.25 -3.38 -1.35
N GLU A 60 -1.80 -3.02 -2.55
CA GLU A 60 -2.31 -3.66 -3.78
C GLU A 60 -1.24 -3.91 -4.86
N ASN A 61 -1.43 -4.98 -5.62
CA ASN A 61 -0.73 -5.23 -6.88
C ASN A 61 -1.76 -5.79 -7.88
N GLY A 62 -2.19 -4.96 -8.82
CA GLY A 62 -3.28 -5.29 -9.74
C GLY A 62 -4.56 -5.64 -8.97
N ASP A 63 -5.07 -6.84 -9.19
CA ASP A 63 -6.28 -7.35 -8.52
C ASP A 63 -6.01 -7.94 -7.13
N PHE A 64 -4.73 -8.12 -6.75
CA PHE A 64 -4.39 -8.66 -5.43
C PHE A 64 -4.37 -7.53 -4.39
N LYS A 65 -5.34 -7.54 -3.47
CA LYS A 65 -5.56 -6.48 -2.48
C LYS A 65 -5.52 -7.01 -1.05
N LEU A 66 -4.78 -6.30 -0.22
CA LEU A 66 -4.68 -6.52 1.22
C LEU A 66 -5.08 -5.27 1.99
N LYS A 67 -5.64 -5.45 3.17
CA LYS A 67 -5.94 -4.37 4.12
C LYS A 67 -5.38 -4.71 5.49
N LEU A 68 -4.57 -3.81 6.04
CA LEU A 68 -4.17 -3.81 7.43
C LEU A 68 -5.03 -2.82 8.19
N ARG A 69 -5.64 -3.25 9.29
CA ARG A 69 -6.45 -2.43 10.17
C ARG A 69 -5.91 -2.50 11.58
N SER A 70 -5.80 -1.34 12.23
CA SER A 70 -5.58 -1.24 13.67
C SER A 70 -6.90 -1.53 14.37
N GLU A 71 -6.95 -2.66 15.09
CA GLU A 71 -8.13 -3.06 15.88
C GLU A 71 -8.08 -2.48 17.29
N SER A 72 -6.86 -2.36 17.84
CA SER A 72 -6.60 -1.73 19.13
C SER A 72 -5.20 -1.12 19.13
N LEU A 73 -5.05 0.02 19.79
CA LEU A 73 -3.77 0.69 20.01
C LEU A 73 -3.71 1.17 21.47
N THR A 74 -2.63 0.80 22.14
CA THR A 74 -2.24 1.27 23.48
C THR A 74 -0.86 1.91 23.40
N ASP A 75 -0.37 2.46 24.52
CA ASP A 75 0.98 3.06 24.58
C ASP A 75 2.11 2.05 24.31
N SER A 76 1.86 0.74 24.50
CA SER A 76 2.89 -0.30 24.36
C SER A 76 2.61 -1.32 23.27
N GLU A 77 1.38 -1.45 22.81
CA GLU A 77 0.94 -2.56 21.94
C GLU A 77 -0.08 -2.11 20.90
N VAL A 78 0.00 -2.69 19.71
CA VAL A 78 -0.99 -2.59 18.65
C VAL A 78 -1.43 -3.99 18.22
N VAL A 79 -2.75 -4.16 18.05
CA VAL A 79 -3.35 -5.34 17.44
C VAL A 79 -3.69 -5.02 16.00
N LEU A 80 -3.08 -5.74 15.05
CA LEU A 80 -3.35 -5.57 13.62
C LEU A 80 -4.14 -6.74 13.06
N LYS A 81 -5.19 -6.42 12.31
CA LYS A 81 -5.90 -7.37 11.44
C LYS A 81 -5.51 -7.16 9.99
N LEU A 82 -5.05 -8.23 9.35
CA LEU A 82 -4.87 -8.33 7.91
C LEU A 82 -6.09 -9.01 7.28
N THR A 83 -6.65 -8.39 6.24
CA THR A 83 -7.71 -8.98 5.41
C THR A 83 -7.25 -9.05 3.95
N SER A 84 -7.49 -10.20 3.31
CA SER A 84 -7.16 -10.48 1.92
C SER A 84 -8.41 -10.85 1.11
N GLU A 85 -8.45 -10.48 -0.17
CA GLU A 85 -9.51 -10.95 -1.08
C GLU A 85 -9.35 -12.44 -1.44
N TYR A 86 -8.12 -12.96 -1.38
CA TYR A 86 -7.75 -14.35 -1.67
C TYR A 86 -7.28 -15.10 -0.41
N PRO A 87 -7.57 -16.41 -0.26
CA PRO A 87 -7.04 -17.20 0.85
C PRO A 87 -5.51 -17.17 0.87
N LEU A 88 -4.93 -16.91 2.03
CA LEU A 88 -3.48 -16.92 2.21
C LEU A 88 -3.02 -18.29 2.74
N GLU A 89 -1.81 -18.69 2.35
CA GLU A 89 -1.11 -19.84 2.92
C GLU A 89 -0.35 -19.46 4.19
N GLY A 90 0.04 -18.18 4.30
CA GLY A 90 0.81 -17.65 5.42
C GLY A 90 1.00 -16.14 5.30
N ALA A 91 1.16 -15.48 6.45
CA ALA A 91 1.48 -14.06 6.54
C ALA A 91 2.52 -13.82 7.63
N LYS A 92 3.54 -13.01 7.33
CA LYS A 92 4.58 -12.56 8.23
C LYS A 92 4.69 -11.05 8.19
N ILE A 93 4.94 -10.44 9.33
CA ILE A 93 5.01 -8.99 9.48
C ILE A 93 6.12 -8.60 10.43
N SER A 94 6.81 -7.50 10.16
CA SER A 94 7.75 -6.89 11.09
C SER A 94 7.43 -5.41 11.27
N LEU A 95 7.63 -4.93 12.50
CA LEU A 95 7.62 -3.51 12.82
C LEU A 95 9.05 -3.06 13.09
N ILE A 96 9.54 -2.13 12.28
CA ILE A 96 10.84 -1.48 12.41
C ILE A 96 10.62 -0.14 13.09
N GLN A 97 11.15 0.03 14.30
CA GLN A 97 10.89 1.24 15.08
C GLN A 97 11.63 2.48 14.58
N GLN A 98 12.77 2.30 13.92
CA GLN A 98 13.56 3.38 13.37
C GLN A 98 14.14 2.97 12.03
N LYS A 99 14.07 3.87 11.05
CA LYS A 99 14.60 3.64 9.72
C LYS A 99 16.06 3.19 9.76
N GLY A 100 16.37 2.10 9.07
CA GLY A 100 17.70 1.51 9.01
C GLY A 100 17.99 0.43 10.06
N ASN A 101 17.12 0.28 11.07
CA ASN A 101 17.18 -0.88 11.97
C ASN A 101 16.53 -2.11 11.34
N ARG A 102 16.93 -3.29 11.82
CA ARG A 102 16.30 -4.56 11.47
C ARG A 102 15.37 -4.98 12.58
N SER A 103 14.23 -5.54 12.19
CA SER A 103 13.29 -6.19 13.08
C SER A 103 13.02 -7.60 12.56
N ASN A 104 12.86 -8.56 13.46
CA ASN A 104 12.56 -9.94 13.06
C ASN A 104 11.07 -10.05 12.69
N PRO A 105 10.74 -10.63 11.53
CA PRO A 105 9.36 -10.92 11.18
C PRO A 105 8.74 -11.90 12.18
N VAL A 106 7.53 -11.58 12.63
CA VAL A 106 6.67 -12.46 13.40
C VAL A 106 5.62 -13.09 12.49
N ASP A 107 5.19 -14.30 12.83
CA ASP A 107 4.07 -14.95 12.17
C ASP A 107 2.76 -14.30 12.58
N MET A 108 1.84 -14.16 11.62
CA MET A 108 0.45 -13.80 11.92
C MET A 108 -0.37 -15.07 12.11
N ASP A 109 -1.40 -14.99 12.95
CA ASP A 109 -2.30 -16.10 13.25
C ASP A 109 -3.59 -16.01 12.43
N ILE A 110 -4.06 -17.14 11.90
CA ILE A 110 -5.36 -17.21 11.21
C ILE A 110 -6.48 -16.94 12.20
N ASN A 111 -7.40 -16.06 11.81
CA ASN A 111 -8.65 -15.84 12.53
C ASN A 111 -9.84 -16.09 11.59
N GLY A 112 -10.48 -17.25 11.72
CA GLY A 112 -11.59 -17.68 10.86
C GLY A 112 -11.29 -18.94 10.05
N THR A 113 -12.17 -19.28 9.10
CA THR A 113 -12.15 -20.58 8.39
C THR A 113 -11.73 -20.51 6.94
N ASN A 114 -11.59 -19.30 6.36
CA ASN A 114 -11.35 -19.09 4.94
C ASN A 114 -9.90 -18.66 4.60
N ASN A 115 -9.03 -18.58 5.61
CA ASN A 115 -7.65 -18.09 5.52
C ASN A 115 -7.51 -16.68 4.92
N LYS A 116 -8.56 -15.84 5.01
CA LYS A 116 -8.55 -14.47 4.49
C LYS A 116 -8.33 -13.41 5.57
N GLU A 117 -8.39 -13.80 6.83
CA GLU A 117 -8.26 -12.92 7.99
C GLU A 117 -7.17 -13.44 8.91
N TRP A 118 -6.24 -12.55 9.26
CA TRP A 118 -5.04 -12.86 10.02
C TRP A 118 -4.79 -11.77 11.05
N TRP A 119 -4.31 -12.13 12.23
CA TRP A 119 -4.13 -11.23 13.36
C TRP A 119 -2.70 -11.31 13.88
N VAL A 120 -2.24 -10.23 14.49
CA VAL A 120 -0.92 -10.17 15.14
C VAL A 120 -0.94 -9.10 16.22
N ASP A 121 -0.21 -9.38 17.30
CA ASP A 121 0.11 -8.42 18.34
C ASP A 121 1.56 -7.94 18.12
N LEU A 122 1.74 -6.62 18.05
CA LEU A 122 3.03 -5.98 17.84
C LEU A 122 3.25 -4.89 18.90
N PRO A 123 4.51 -4.54 19.21
CA PRO A 123 4.76 -3.35 20.01
C PRO A 123 4.19 -2.11 19.33
N ALA A 124 3.75 -1.12 20.09
CA ALA A 124 3.27 0.13 19.53
C ALA A 124 4.39 0.85 18.73
N PRO A 125 4.07 1.47 17.58
CA PRO A 125 5.02 2.30 16.85
C PRO A 125 5.53 3.45 17.72
N MET A 126 6.86 3.61 17.80
CA MET A 126 7.48 4.64 18.66
C MET A 126 7.56 6.02 18.00
N SER A 127 7.43 6.11 16.68
CA SER A 127 7.54 7.38 15.94
C SER A 127 6.84 7.28 14.57
N GLU A 128 6.69 8.42 13.91
CA GLU A 128 6.18 8.48 12.52
C GLU A 128 7.12 7.80 11.50
N ASP A 129 8.40 7.64 11.87
CA ASP A 129 9.41 6.93 11.07
C ASP A 129 9.37 5.40 11.25
N SER A 130 8.48 4.88 12.12
CA SER A 130 8.28 3.44 12.24
C SER A 130 7.73 2.87 10.93
N GLU A 131 8.29 1.76 10.46
CA GLU A 131 7.91 1.09 9.21
C GLU A 131 7.35 -0.31 9.49
N ILE A 132 6.32 -0.69 8.74
CA ILE A 132 5.79 -2.05 8.68
C ILE A 132 6.24 -2.69 7.38
N HIS A 133 6.87 -3.87 7.49
CA HIS A 133 7.15 -4.73 6.34
C HIS A 133 6.27 -5.97 6.45
N LEU A 134 5.52 -6.26 5.39
CA LEU A 134 4.57 -7.37 5.31
C LEU A 134 5.01 -8.31 4.18
N VAL A 135 4.95 -9.61 4.43
CA VAL A 135 5.07 -10.65 3.41
C VAL A 135 3.91 -11.63 3.56
N VAL A 136 3.21 -11.91 2.47
CA VAL A 136 2.16 -12.92 2.42
C VAL A 136 2.41 -13.91 1.30
N LYS A 137 1.88 -15.12 1.46
CA LYS A 137 1.90 -16.16 0.43
C LYS A 137 0.48 -16.50 0.02
N SER A 138 0.22 -16.54 -1.28
CA SER A 138 -1.05 -16.94 -1.88
C SER A 138 -0.78 -17.68 -3.19
N ASP A 139 -1.36 -18.87 -3.34
CA ASP A 139 -1.22 -19.71 -4.53
C ASP A 139 0.25 -19.89 -4.98
N GLY A 140 1.09 -20.32 -4.04
CA GLY A 140 2.52 -20.52 -4.25
C GLY A 140 3.35 -19.25 -4.53
N THR A 141 2.71 -18.08 -4.55
CA THR A 141 3.34 -16.79 -4.90
C THR A 141 3.54 -15.92 -3.67
N LEU A 142 4.68 -15.24 -3.59
CA LEU A 142 4.98 -14.30 -2.51
C LEU A 142 4.62 -12.86 -2.92
N TYR A 143 3.98 -12.15 -2.00
CA TYR A 143 3.70 -10.73 -2.12
C TYR A 143 4.29 -10.01 -0.93
N TYR A 144 4.99 -8.90 -1.15
CA TYR A 144 5.60 -8.12 -0.08
C TYR A 144 5.25 -6.64 -0.19
N GLY A 145 5.06 -5.98 0.94
CA GLY A 145 4.70 -4.57 1.02
C GLY A 145 5.45 -3.87 2.15
N GLU A 146 5.74 -2.60 1.92
CA GLU A 146 6.42 -1.73 2.89
C GLU A 146 5.58 -0.46 3.05
N THR A 147 5.37 -0.03 4.28
CA THR A 147 4.64 1.20 4.58
C THR A 147 5.10 1.82 5.90
N THR A 148 4.87 3.12 6.07
CA THR A 148 4.91 3.76 7.38
C THR A 148 3.84 3.16 8.30
N ALA A 149 4.11 3.10 9.60
CA ALA A 149 3.18 2.62 10.63
C ALA A 149 2.22 3.70 11.14
N VAL A 150 2.31 4.94 10.63
CA VAL A 150 1.47 6.09 11.02
C VAL A 150 -0.04 5.79 10.98
N PHE A 151 -0.49 4.94 10.05
CA PHE A 151 -1.91 4.59 9.94
C PHE A 151 -2.49 3.85 11.13
N VAL A 152 -1.64 3.28 12.00
CA VAL A 152 -2.07 2.51 13.18
C VAL A 152 -2.88 3.38 14.14
N GLU A 153 -2.53 4.65 14.22
CA GLU A 153 -3.29 5.63 14.98
C GLU A 153 -4.53 6.06 14.20
N TYR A 154 -5.68 6.09 14.86
CA TYR A 154 -6.92 6.61 14.28
C TYR A 154 -7.26 7.95 14.94
N LYS A 155 -6.90 9.06 14.27
CA LYS A 155 -7.30 10.41 14.69
C LYS A 155 -8.48 10.88 13.85
N THR A 156 -9.52 11.35 14.52
CA THR A 156 -10.60 12.11 13.90
C THR A 156 -10.60 13.51 14.48
N LEU A 157 -11.10 14.50 13.73
CA LEU A 157 -11.22 15.89 14.19
C LEU A 157 -12.02 16.01 15.51
N LEU A 158 -12.87 15.02 15.83
CA LEU A 158 -13.65 14.97 17.07
C LEU A 158 -12.80 14.61 18.30
N ASN A 159 -11.67 13.93 18.11
CA ASN A 159 -10.77 13.51 19.18
C ASN A 159 -9.72 14.58 19.53
N GLU A 160 -9.56 15.61 18.69
CA GLU A 160 -8.59 16.70 18.92
C GLU A 160 -9.11 17.76 19.91
N GLU A 161 -10.43 17.89 20.10
CA GLU A 161 -11.02 18.91 21.00
C GLU A 161 -10.99 18.53 22.50
N GLN A 162 -10.43 17.37 22.88
CA GLN A 162 -10.43 16.89 24.27
C GLN A 162 -9.06 16.92 24.96
N GLN A 163 -8.09 17.68 24.44
CA GLN A 163 -6.76 17.81 25.05
C GLN A 163 -6.46 19.24 25.55
#